data_AF-G9AAG5-F1
#
_entry.id   AF-G9AAG5-F1
#
_cell.length_a   1.000
_cell.length_b   1.000
_cell.length_c   1.000
_cell.angle_alpha   90.00
_cell.angle_beta   90.00
_cell.angle_gamma   90.00
#
_symmetry.space_group_name_H-M   'P 1'
#
loop_
_entity.id
_entity.type
_entity.pdbx_description
1 polymer ?
#
loop_
_entity_poly.entity_id
_entity_poly.type
_entity_poly.pdbx_seq_one_letter_code
_entity_poly.pdbx_strand_id
1 'polypeptide(L)'
;MLRQKPTGGAVFAFRGRRGDRLKLLYFDGQGFCLYYKILQKGRFPWPSAADGTARLTSAQMAMLWEGIDWRRPNWGAPPARVG
;
A
#
# COMPACT_ATOMS: atom_id res chain seq x y z
N MET A 1 8.49 11.55 9.68
CA MET A 1 9.60 11.25 8.76
C MET A 1 10.12 9.86 9.10
N LEU A 2 10.08 8.91 8.15
CA LEU A 2 10.54 7.53 8.38
C LEU A 2 12.07 7.52 8.48
N ARG A 3 12.62 7.20 9.66
CA ARG A 3 14.08 7.07 9.89
C ARG A 3 14.59 5.70 9.45
N GLN A 4 14.29 5.29 8.22
CA GLN A 4 14.77 4.02 7.66
C GLN A 4 15.73 4.30 6.51
N LYS A 5 16.79 3.48 6.40
CA LYS A 5 17.73 3.55 5.28
C LYS A 5 16.96 3.17 4.00
N PRO A 6 16.84 4.06 3.00
CA PRO A 6 16.01 3.79 1.82
C PRO A 6 16.42 2.54 1.03
N THR A 7 17.69 2.15 1.12
CA THR A 7 18.26 0.97 0.46
C THR A 7 18.28 -0.29 1.34
N GLY A 8 17.80 -0.20 2.59
CA GLY A 8 17.85 -1.28 3.58
C GLY A 8 16.75 -2.33 3.46
N GLY A 9 16.12 -2.48 2.28
CA GLY A 9 15.01 -3.42 2.06
C GLY A 9 13.64 -2.91 2.53
N ALA A 10 13.53 -1.65 2.94
CA ALA A 10 12.26 -1.05 3.31
C ALA A 10 11.40 -0.75 2.07
N VAL A 11 10.08 -0.98 2.20
CA VAL A 11 9.09 -0.55 1.20
C VAL A 11 8.36 0.68 1.74
N PHE A 12 8.37 1.75 0.96
CA PHE A 12 7.66 3.00 1.28
C PHE A 12 6.35 3.03 0.51
N ALA A 13 5.23 3.02 1.23
CA ALA A 13 3.91 3.11 0.64
C ALA A 13 3.36 4.54 0.72
N PHE A 14 2.81 5.04 -0.39
CA PHE A 14 2.16 6.35 -0.46
C PHE A 14 0.76 6.21 -1.04
N ARG A 15 -0.24 6.76 -0.35
CA ARG A 15 -1.61 6.86 -0.86
C ARG A 15 -1.90 8.25 -1.38
N GLY A 16 -2.52 8.33 -2.56
CA GLY A 16 -3.05 9.59 -3.07
C GLY A 16 -4.15 10.16 -2.15
N ARG A 17 -4.36 11.48 -2.20
CA ARG A 17 -5.42 12.16 -1.43
C ARG A 17 -6.83 11.61 -1.74
N ARG A 18 -7.07 11.24 -3.01
CA ARG A 18 -8.30 10.58 -3.46
C ARG A 18 -8.40 9.12 -3.00
N GLY A 19 -7.33 8.49 -2.50
CA GLY A 19 -7.36 7.15 -1.93
C GLY A 19 -7.48 6.01 -2.94
N ASP A 20 -7.72 6.29 -4.22
CA ASP A 20 -7.78 5.35 -5.34
C ASP A 20 -6.39 4.91 -5.85
N ARG A 21 -5.33 5.59 -5.41
CA ARG A 21 -3.95 5.41 -5.90
C ARG A 21 -3.00 4.98 -4.79
N LEU A 22 -2.19 3.96 -5.07
CA LEU A 22 -1.14 3.46 -4.19
C LEU A 22 0.19 3.42 -4.95
N LYS A 23 1.24 3.97 -4.34
CA LYS A 23 2.62 3.90 -4.81
C LYS A 23 3.46 3.12 -3.81
N LEU A 24 4.23 2.14 -4.27
CA LEU A 24 5.22 1.42 -3.47
C LEU A 24 6.61 1.69 -4.05
N LEU A 25 7.46 2.31 -3.25
CA LEU A 25 8.86 2.56 -3.60
C LEU A 25 9.74 1.61 -2.79
N TYR A 26 10.60 0.86 -3.45
CA TYR A 26 11.58 -0.02 -2.81
C TYR A 26 12.89 -0.02 -3.59
N PHE A 27 13.99 -0.38 -2.93
CA PHE A 27 15.29 -0.55 -3.56
C PHE A 27 15.53 -2.04 -3.80
N ASP A 28 15.83 -2.45 -5.03
CA ASP A 28 16.02 -3.85 -5.41
C ASP A 28 17.48 -4.36 -5.25
N GLY A 29 18.39 -3.47 -4.84
CA GLY A 29 19.82 -3.73 -4.76
C GLY A 29 20.63 -2.97 -5.82
N GLN A 30 20.00 -2.61 -6.95
CA GLN A 30 20.62 -1.87 -8.04
C GLN A 30 20.03 -0.47 -8.18
N GLY A 31 18.72 -0.32 -7.97
CA GLY A 31 18.00 0.92 -8.15
C GLY A 31 16.69 0.98 -7.38
N PHE A 32 16.03 2.14 -7.47
CA PHE A 32 14.68 2.29 -6.93
C PHE A 32 13.65 1.81 -7.93
N CYS A 33 12.81 0.88 -7.50
CA CYS A 33 11.64 0.41 -8.22
C CYS A 33 10.39 1.08 -7.66
N LEU A 34 9.51 1.52 -8.56
CA LEU A 34 8.21 2.09 -8.22
C LEU A 34 7.11 1.20 -8.79
N TYR A 35 6.29 0.64 -7.90
CA TYR A 35 5.01 0.07 -8.31
C TYR A 35 3.90 1.09 -8.11
N TYR A 36 3.03 1.26 -9.11
CA TYR A 36 1.90 2.17 -9.06
C TYR A 36 0.59 1.46 -9.42
N LYS A 37 -0.36 1.45 -8.50
CA LYS A 37 -1.70 0.85 -8.68
C LYS A 37 -2.78 1.92 -8.58
N ILE A 38 -3.74 1.87 -9.50
CA ILE A 38 -4.96 2.67 -9.47
C ILE A 38 -6.15 1.73 -9.40
N LEU A 39 -7.01 1.92 -8.41
CA LEU A 39 -8.28 1.19 -8.33
C LEU A 39 -9.30 1.85 -9.27
N GLN A 40 -9.95 1.03 -10.11
CA GLN A 40 -11.07 1.51 -10.92
C GLN A 40 -12.31 1.84 -10.08
N LYS A 41 -12.46 1.17 -8.93
CA LYS A 41 -13.55 1.38 -7.97
C LYS A 41 -13.04 1.22 -6.55
N GLY A 42 -13.58 2.01 -5.62
CA GLY A 42 -13.21 1.97 -4.21
C GLY A 42 -11.98 2.79 -3.87
N ARG A 43 -11.44 2.58 -2.68
CA ARG A 43 -10.26 3.28 -2.15
C ARG A 43 -9.41 2.30 -1.37
N PHE A 44 -8.09 2.47 -1.43
CA PHE A 44 -7.17 1.76 -0.56
C PHE A 44 -7.43 2.13 0.90
N PRO A 45 -7.60 1.13 1.78
CA PRO A 45 -7.65 1.37 3.21
C PRO A 45 -6.32 1.98 3.62
N TRP A 46 -6.39 3.07 4.38
CA TRP A 46 -5.19 3.75 4.84
C TRP A 46 -5.19 3.77 6.36
N PRO A 47 -4.12 3.26 6.99
CA PRO A 47 -4.01 3.41 8.41
C PRO A 47 -3.88 4.90 8.71
N SER A 48 -4.76 5.44 9.57
CA SER A 48 -4.44 6.68 10.28
C SER A 48 -3.26 6.35 11.20
N ALA A 49 -2.05 6.39 10.66
CA ALA A 49 -0.85 6.21 11.44
C ALA A 49 -0.55 7.58 12.04
N ALA A 50 -0.90 7.77 13.32
CA ALA A 50 -0.52 8.94 14.10
C ALA A 50 1.01 9.19 14.02
N ASP A 51 1.79 8.11 13.84
CA ASP A 51 3.25 8.14 13.82
C ASP A 51 3.88 7.99 12.41
N GLY A 52 3.07 8.02 11.34
CA GLY A 52 3.57 8.02 9.95
C GLY A 52 4.30 6.75 9.50
N THR A 53 4.21 5.64 10.24
CA THR A 53 4.80 4.33 9.90
C THR A 53 3.81 3.21 10.23
N ALA A 54 3.62 2.25 9.31
CA ALA A 54 2.87 1.03 9.57
C ALA A 54 3.75 -0.19 9.26
N ARG A 55 3.80 -1.15 10.18
CA ARG A 55 4.37 -2.48 9.93
C ARG A 55 3.24 -3.38 9.47
N LEU A 56 3.37 -3.95 8.27
CA LEU A 56 2.42 -4.91 7.72
C LEU A 56 3.08 -6.27 7.60
N THR A 57 2.35 -7.32 7.94
CA THR A 57 2.72 -8.68 7.54
C THR A 57 2.50 -8.86 6.04
N SER A 58 3.09 -9.90 5.43
CA SER A 58 2.86 -10.21 4.02
C SER A 58 1.37 -10.39 3.69
N ALA A 59 0.60 -10.98 4.61
CA ALA A 59 -0.84 -11.14 4.45
C ALA A 59 -1.59 -9.79 4.47
N GLN A 60 -1.24 -8.89 5.40
CA GLN A 60 -1.83 -7.55 5.47
C GLN A 60 -1.47 -6.70 4.25
N MET A 61 -0.25 -6.88 3.73
CA MET A 61 0.17 -6.25 2.49
C MET A 61 -0.65 -6.74 1.30
N ALA A 62 -0.88 -8.05 1.19
CA ALA A 62 -1.74 -8.62 0.16
C ALA A 62 -3.20 -8.12 0.27
N MET A 63 -3.73 -7.99 1.49
CA MET A 63 -5.06 -7.39 1.72
C MET A 63 -5.11 -5.92 1.28
N LEU A 64 -4.13 -5.10 1.68
CA LEU A 64 -4.01 -3.73 1.20
C LEU A 64 -3.96 -3.68 -0.33
N TRP A 65 -3.26 -4.63 -0.94
CA TRP A 65 -3.11 -4.73 -2.38
C TRP A 65 -4.43 -4.90 -3.11
N GLU A 66 -5.30 -5.72 -2.54
CA GLU A 66 -6.65 -5.96 -3.03
C GLU A 66 -7.61 -4.82 -2.66
N GLY A 67 -7.21 -3.89 -1.79
CA GLY A 67 -8.10 -2.84 -1.28
C GLY A 67 -9.00 -3.32 -0.14
N ILE A 68 -8.63 -4.42 0.52
CA ILE A 68 -9.28 -4.98 1.70
C ILE A 68 -8.70 -4.32 2.94
N ASP A 69 -9.55 -3.80 3.82
CA ASP A 69 -9.11 -3.31 5.12
C ASP A 69 -8.73 -4.50 6.03
N TRP A 70 -7.44 -4.70 6.29
CA TRP A 70 -6.98 -5.80 7.15
C TRP A 70 -7.41 -5.67 8.61
N ARG A 71 -7.84 -4.48 9.05
CA ARG A 71 -8.33 -4.24 10.41
C ARG A 71 -9.76 -4.70 10.59
N ARG A 72 -10.52 -4.72 9.49
CA ARG A 72 -11.89 -5.19 9.38
C ARG A 72 -12.02 -5.81 7.99
N PRO A 73 -11.72 -7.11 7.82
CA PRO A 73 -11.57 -7.77 6.53
C PRO A 73 -12.86 -7.68 5.72
N ASN A 74 -12.98 -6.58 5.01
CA ASN A 74 -14.10 -6.17 4.20
C ASN A 74 -13.55 -5.35 3.03
N TRP A 75 -14.19 -5.50 1.90
CA TRP A 75 -13.88 -4.74 0.71
C TRP A 75 -14.44 -3.32 0.86
N GLY A 76 -13.61 -2.30 0.65
CA GLY A 76 -14.13 -0.95 0.46
C GLY A 76 -15.02 -0.85 -0.79
N ALA A 77 -14.62 -1.57 -1.84
CA ALA A 77 -15.45 -1.98 -2.97
C ALA A 77 -14.87 -3.28 -3.53
N PRO A 78 -15.68 -4.31 -3.84
CA PRO A 78 -15.15 -5.54 -4.41
C PRO A 78 -14.44 -5.27 -5.75
N PRO A 79 -13.29 -5.91 -6.02
CA PRO A 79 -12.58 -5.74 -7.28
C PRO A 79 -13.48 -6.24 -8.41
N ALA A 80 -13.58 -5.44 -9.47
CA ALA A 80 -14.04 -5.96 -10.75
C ALA A 80 -12.94 -6.89 -11.26
N ARG A 81 -13.10 -8.20 -11.04
CA ARG A 81 -12.22 -9.18 -11.70
C ARG A 81 -12.53 -9.10 -13.18
N VAL A 82 -11.56 -8.67 -13.97
CA VAL A 82 -11.61 -8.84 -15.42
C VAL A 82 -11.38 -10.32 -15.66
N GLY A 83 -12.42 -11.00 -16.14
CA GLY A 83 -12.33 -12.36 -16.67
C GLY A 83 -11.70 -12.37 -18.06
#